data_AF-A0A935Y5E9-F1
#
_entry.id   AF-A0A935Y5E9-F1
#
_cell.length_a   1.000
_cell.length_b   1.000
_cell.length_c   1.000
_cell.angle_alpha   90.00
_cell.angle_beta   90.00
_cell.angle_gamma   90.00
#
_symmetry.space_group_name_H-M   'P 1'
#
loop_
_entity.id
_entity.type
_entity.pdbx_description
1 polymer ?
#
loop_
_entity_poly.entity_id
_entity_poly.type
_entity_poly.pdbx_seq_one_letter_code
_entity_poly.pdbx_strand_id
1 'polypeptide(L)'
;MYKFPFFIILIFLGNIVEAQSSLPDSCKIAFGTNLSGLFDWGTEQPFVNMMKSCRNWYSKDDNGEFETGQIHQMSFRLDGYPTHIPQIVSGNSLPQYVATIWARIEGWKIGEYKVFFEGQGELDINVGVENFRRLEAHTYAFTLPTNVDREIQLIIKKSLVNDPIRDIRIIHSEYETTYQTHPFNPLWLSYLKPFKSIRFMDWGHTNYWGQKDDWTWSQNKVDWSSRAKLEDYTWTSYKGIPYEMMIMLMEELHVDGWVCIPHAASDDYIRNMALFF
;
A
#
# COMPACT_ATOMS: atom_id res chain seq x y z
N MET A 1 -32.21 -58.24 56.74
CA MET A 1 -33.21 -57.50 55.95
C MET A 1 -32.73 -56.05 55.81
N TYR A 2 -31.95 -55.75 54.76
CA TYR A 2 -31.58 -54.38 54.39
C TYR A 2 -31.51 -54.34 52.86
N LYS A 3 -32.45 -53.63 52.23
CA LYS A 3 -32.50 -53.39 50.78
C LYS A 3 -31.88 -52.01 50.53
N PHE A 4 -30.77 -51.97 49.79
CA PHE A 4 -30.26 -50.73 49.20
C PHE A 4 -31.02 -50.48 47.89
N PRO A 5 -31.60 -49.29 47.65
CA PRO A 5 -32.11 -48.93 46.34
C PRO A 5 -30.94 -48.42 45.48
N PHE A 6 -30.81 -49.01 44.29
CA PHE A 6 -29.93 -48.52 43.22
C PHE A 6 -30.58 -47.27 42.62
N PHE A 7 -29.97 -46.10 42.78
CA PHE A 7 -30.40 -44.88 42.09
C PHE A 7 -29.74 -44.83 40.71
N ILE A 8 -30.52 -45.00 39.65
CA ILE A 8 -30.07 -44.74 38.28
C ILE A 8 -30.21 -43.24 38.04
N ILE A 9 -29.09 -42.53 37.90
CA ILE A 9 -29.07 -41.15 37.42
C ILE A 9 -29.11 -41.22 35.88
N LEU A 10 -30.26 -40.88 35.30
CA LEU A 10 -30.38 -40.58 33.88
C LEU A 10 -29.75 -39.21 33.62
N ILE A 11 -28.56 -39.19 33.01
CA ILE A 11 -27.98 -37.97 32.44
C ILE A 11 -28.69 -37.72 31.11
N PHE A 12 -29.59 -36.74 31.09
CA PHE A 12 -30.11 -36.19 29.83
C PHE A 12 -28.98 -35.39 29.16
N LEU A 13 -28.42 -35.95 28.09
CA LEU A 13 -27.65 -35.19 27.10
C LEU A 13 -28.62 -34.29 26.34
N GLY A 14 -28.88 -33.11 26.89
CA GLY A 14 -29.56 -32.05 26.16
C GLY A 14 -28.66 -31.58 25.02
N ASN A 15 -29.09 -31.77 23.78
CA ASN A 15 -28.49 -31.08 22.64
C ASN A 15 -28.67 -29.58 22.87
N ILE A 16 -27.59 -28.89 23.21
CA ILE A 16 -27.56 -27.43 23.16
C ILE A 16 -27.57 -27.08 21.67
N VAL A 17 -28.76 -26.87 21.13
CA VAL A 17 -28.91 -26.19 19.85
C VAL A 17 -28.59 -24.74 20.14
N GLU A 18 -27.37 -24.30 19.83
CA GLU A 18 -27.07 -22.88 19.71
C GLU A 18 -27.97 -22.33 18.59
N ALA A 19 -29.08 -21.71 18.98
CA ALA A 19 -29.87 -20.93 18.05
C ALA A 19 -29.01 -19.75 17.60
N GLN A 20 -28.43 -19.88 16.40
CA GLN A 20 -27.75 -18.77 15.74
C GLN A 20 -28.80 -17.68 15.50
N SER A 21 -28.78 -16.63 16.32
CA SER A 21 -29.69 -15.48 16.25
C SER A 21 -29.34 -14.55 15.08
N SER A 22 -28.96 -15.10 13.93
CA SER A 22 -28.73 -14.32 12.72
C SER A 22 -30.01 -14.31 11.88
N LEU A 23 -30.46 -13.11 11.52
CA LEU A 23 -31.52 -12.93 10.52
C LEU A 23 -31.17 -13.70 9.23
N PRO A 24 -32.17 -14.22 8.49
CA PRO A 24 -31.96 -14.73 7.14
C PRO A 24 -31.25 -13.70 6.28
N ASP A 25 -30.37 -14.12 5.37
CA ASP A 25 -29.61 -13.20 4.51
C ASP A 25 -30.51 -12.25 3.69
N SER A 26 -31.72 -12.70 3.34
CA SER A 26 -32.74 -11.87 2.67
C SER A 26 -33.25 -10.68 3.51
N CYS A 27 -33.01 -10.69 4.82
CA CYS A 27 -33.45 -9.65 5.76
C CYS A 27 -32.30 -8.76 6.24
N LYS A 28 -31.06 -8.99 5.78
CA LYS A 28 -29.92 -8.13 6.10
C LYS A 28 -29.90 -6.93 5.15
N ILE A 29 -29.73 -5.73 5.70
CA ILE A 29 -29.55 -4.52 4.90
C ILE A 29 -28.25 -4.67 4.10
N ALA A 30 -28.34 -4.52 2.78
CA ALA A 30 -27.16 -4.36 1.93
C ALA A 30 -26.75 -2.89 1.94
N PHE A 31 -25.51 -2.63 2.32
CA PHE A 31 -24.91 -1.30 2.25
C PHE A 31 -23.50 -1.41 1.68
N GLY A 32 -23.08 -0.34 1.03
CA GLY A 32 -21.73 -0.19 0.51
C GLY A 32 -20.93 0.80 1.33
N THR A 33 -19.64 0.84 1.05
CA THR A 33 -18.72 1.84 1.60
C THR A 33 -17.87 2.46 0.50
N ASN A 34 -17.32 3.63 0.77
CA ASN A 34 -16.26 4.21 -0.04
C ASN A 34 -14.91 3.90 0.62
N LEU A 35 -13.96 3.38 -0.14
CA LEU A 35 -12.62 3.13 0.37
C LEU A 35 -11.86 4.43 0.49
N SER A 36 -11.06 4.58 1.55
CA SER A 36 -10.20 5.75 1.72
C SER A 36 -9.05 5.74 0.71
N GLY A 37 -8.55 6.93 0.35
CA GLY A 37 -7.34 7.07 -0.44
C GLY A 37 -6.10 6.56 0.30
N LEU A 38 -5.03 6.29 -0.46
CA LEU A 38 -3.76 5.82 0.09
C LEU A 38 -2.84 7.00 0.39
N PHE A 39 -2.39 7.13 1.63
CA PHE A 39 -1.51 8.20 2.08
C PHE A 39 -0.43 7.62 2.99
N ASP A 40 0.77 8.23 3.00
CA ASP A 40 1.84 7.81 3.92
C ASP A 40 1.46 8.06 5.39
N TRP A 41 0.69 9.11 5.69
CA TRP A 41 0.18 9.31 7.05
C TRP A 41 -1.11 8.51 7.37
N GLY A 42 -1.61 7.72 6.42
CA GLY A 42 -2.83 6.92 6.60
C GLY A 42 -2.60 5.70 7.49
N THR A 43 -3.52 5.45 8.42
CA THR A 43 -3.49 4.25 9.27
C THR A 43 -4.15 3.04 8.60
N GLU A 44 -4.93 3.26 7.54
CA GLU A 44 -5.48 2.20 6.71
C GLU A 44 -4.37 1.58 5.85
N GLN A 45 -4.14 0.26 6.00
CA GLN A 45 -3.09 -0.48 5.29
C GLN A 45 -3.72 -1.57 4.41
N PRO A 46 -4.22 -1.22 3.20
CA PRO A 46 -4.90 -2.16 2.33
C PRO A 46 -3.97 -3.21 1.72
N PHE A 47 -2.68 -2.90 1.58
CA PHE A 47 -1.70 -3.78 0.93
C PHE A 47 -0.69 -4.35 1.92
N VAL A 48 -0.10 -5.51 1.61
CA VAL A 48 1.01 -6.09 2.41
C VAL A 48 2.39 -5.63 1.95
N ASN A 49 2.50 -5.05 0.75
CA ASN A 49 3.71 -4.37 0.29
C ASN A 49 3.67 -2.90 0.71
N MET A 50 4.40 -2.59 1.78
CA MET A 50 4.37 -1.26 2.38
C MET A 50 4.99 -0.17 1.50
N MET A 51 5.79 -0.55 0.48
CA MET A 51 6.38 0.43 -0.43
C MET A 51 5.30 1.18 -1.21
N LYS A 52 4.15 0.53 -1.49
CA LYS A 52 3.07 1.13 -2.27
C LYS A 52 2.40 2.32 -1.58
N SER A 53 2.53 2.42 -0.25
CA SER A 53 1.96 3.50 0.55
C SER A 53 2.93 4.65 0.79
N CYS A 54 4.13 4.63 0.19
CA CYS A 54 5.14 5.63 0.50
C CYS A 54 4.85 7.00 -0.10
N ARG A 55 5.35 8.05 0.52
CA ARG A 55 5.37 9.40 -0.06
C ARG A 55 6.18 9.39 -1.36
N ASN A 56 5.86 10.29 -2.27
CA ASN A 56 6.73 10.57 -3.41
C ASN A 56 8.17 10.87 -2.95
N TRP A 57 9.14 10.51 -3.79
CA TRP A 57 10.54 10.83 -3.55
C TRP A 57 10.74 12.32 -3.27
N TYR A 58 11.59 12.63 -2.29
CA TYR A 58 12.15 13.95 -2.05
C TYR A 58 13.67 13.88 -2.02
N SER A 59 14.32 15.00 -2.27
CA SER A 59 15.78 15.06 -2.35
C SER A 59 16.40 15.29 -0.98
N LYS A 60 17.55 14.67 -0.73
CA LYS A 60 18.36 14.89 0.48
C LYS A 60 19.84 15.04 0.13
N ASP A 61 20.61 15.59 1.05
CA ASP A 61 22.07 15.51 1.04
C ASP A 61 22.59 15.20 2.46
N ASP A 62 23.91 15.21 2.62
CA ASP A 62 24.55 14.94 3.91
C ASP A 62 24.66 16.18 4.82
N ASN A 63 23.99 17.30 4.51
CA ASN A 63 23.95 18.49 5.37
C ASN A 63 23.03 18.32 6.60
N GLY A 64 22.27 17.22 6.65
CA GLY A 64 21.39 16.90 7.79
C GLY A 64 20.02 17.58 7.75
N GLU A 65 19.71 18.36 6.70
CA GLU A 65 18.37 18.88 6.47
C GLU A 65 17.38 17.75 6.13
N PHE A 66 16.09 17.99 6.41
CA PHE A 66 15.06 17.00 6.12
C PHE A 66 14.89 16.77 4.61
N GLU A 67 14.87 17.85 3.82
CA GLU A 67 14.77 17.83 2.35
C GLU A 67 15.51 19.05 1.77
N THR A 68 16.15 18.87 0.62
CA THR A 68 16.91 19.93 -0.08
C THR A 68 16.10 20.68 -1.16
N GLY A 69 14.91 20.18 -1.52
CA GLY A 69 14.01 20.78 -2.52
C GLY A 69 14.46 20.64 -3.98
N GLN A 70 15.48 19.83 -4.25
CA GLN A 70 16.13 19.65 -5.54
C GLN A 70 15.57 18.50 -6.39
N ILE A 71 14.53 17.80 -5.92
CA ILE A 71 13.96 16.63 -6.60
C ILE A 71 13.61 16.90 -8.07
N HIS A 72 13.15 18.11 -8.39
CA HIS A 72 12.75 18.53 -9.73
C HIS A 72 13.92 18.70 -10.72
N GLN A 73 15.16 18.81 -10.22
CA GLN A 73 16.37 18.86 -11.03
C GLN A 73 17.03 17.48 -11.20
N MET A 74 16.53 16.45 -10.51
CA MET A 74 17.07 15.09 -10.57
C MET A 74 16.46 14.30 -11.72
N SER A 75 17.19 13.28 -12.17
CA SER A 75 16.83 12.43 -13.30
C SER A 75 16.23 11.10 -12.85
N PHE A 76 15.03 10.82 -13.35
CA PHE A 76 14.24 9.60 -13.05
C PHE A 76 13.95 8.79 -14.31
N ARG A 77 13.79 7.48 -14.11
CA ARG A 77 13.29 6.53 -15.09
C ARG A 77 11.77 6.65 -15.22
N LEU A 78 11.22 6.03 -16.25
CA LEU A 78 9.77 6.04 -16.51
C LEU A 78 8.93 5.39 -15.40
N ASP A 79 9.52 4.47 -14.62
CA ASP A 79 8.88 3.82 -13.46
C ASP A 79 9.04 4.64 -12.15
N GLY A 80 9.58 5.86 -12.25
CA GLY A 80 9.71 6.79 -11.13
C GLY A 80 10.92 6.56 -10.21
N TYR A 81 11.76 5.56 -10.47
CA TYR A 81 13.03 5.40 -9.74
C TYR A 81 14.14 6.29 -10.31
N PRO A 82 15.11 6.75 -9.49
CA PRO A 82 16.22 7.56 -9.97
C PRO A 82 17.10 6.77 -10.95
N THR A 83 17.67 7.46 -11.95
CA THR A 83 18.58 6.84 -12.93
C THR A 83 19.90 6.38 -12.31
N HIS A 84 20.34 7.05 -11.24
CA HIS A 84 21.50 6.73 -10.41
C HIS A 84 21.45 7.60 -9.16
N ILE A 85 22.23 7.23 -8.14
CA ILE A 85 22.41 7.97 -6.89
C ILE A 85 23.85 7.80 -6.38
N PRO A 86 24.51 8.86 -5.90
CA PRO A 86 24.03 10.24 -5.84
C PRO A 86 24.05 10.95 -7.20
N GLN A 87 23.29 12.04 -7.33
CA GLN A 87 23.29 12.92 -8.48
C GLN A 87 23.88 14.29 -8.12
N ILE A 88 24.60 14.92 -9.04
CA ILE A 88 25.08 16.29 -8.86
C ILE A 88 24.07 17.24 -9.50
N VAL A 89 23.55 18.18 -8.71
CA VAL A 89 22.56 19.18 -9.14
C VAL A 89 23.22 20.55 -9.22
N SER A 90 22.90 21.33 -10.25
CA SER A 90 23.44 22.67 -10.44
C SER A 90 23.01 23.60 -9.30
N GLY A 91 23.98 24.31 -8.71
CA GLY A 91 23.73 25.22 -7.59
C GLY A 91 23.82 24.57 -6.21
N ASN A 92 23.99 23.25 -6.12
CA ASN A 92 24.21 22.53 -4.87
C ASN A 92 25.68 22.08 -4.77
N SER A 93 26.31 22.35 -3.63
CA SER A 93 27.69 21.94 -3.36
C SER A 93 27.81 20.46 -2.96
N LEU A 94 26.73 19.86 -2.47
CA LEU A 94 26.69 18.47 -2.03
C LEU A 94 25.95 17.57 -3.03
N PRO A 95 26.40 16.32 -3.22
CA PRO A 95 25.65 15.32 -3.98
C PRO A 95 24.27 15.08 -3.38
N GLN A 96 23.29 14.87 -4.25
CA GLN A 96 21.89 14.69 -3.89
C GLN A 96 21.50 13.20 -3.95
N TYR A 97 20.79 12.75 -2.92
CA TYR A 97 20.15 11.45 -2.79
C TYR A 97 18.63 11.59 -2.97
N VAL A 98 17.94 10.46 -3.05
CA VAL A 98 16.48 10.42 -2.88
C VAL A 98 16.11 9.70 -1.59
N ALA A 99 15.06 10.18 -0.95
CA ALA A 99 14.47 9.57 0.22
C ALA A 99 12.94 9.59 0.12
N THR A 100 12.30 8.71 0.86
CA THR A 100 10.84 8.67 1.00
C THR A 100 10.48 8.40 2.46
N ILE A 101 9.30 8.87 2.88
CA ILE A 101 8.65 8.42 4.10
C ILE A 101 7.65 7.35 3.71
N TRP A 102 7.74 6.17 4.32
CA TRP A 102 6.84 5.08 3.99
C TRP A 102 5.48 5.24 4.64
N ALA A 103 5.46 5.35 5.96
CA ALA A 103 4.20 5.61 6.65
C ALA A 103 4.37 6.10 8.09
N ARG A 104 3.27 6.61 8.64
CA ARG A 104 3.00 6.55 10.08
C ARG A 104 2.71 5.09 10.45
N ILE A 105 3.59 4.49 11.24
CA ILE A 105 3.57 3.04 11.53
C ILE A 105 2.41 2.56 12.43
N GLU A 106 1.49 3.44 12.83
CA GLU A 106 0.35 3.09 13.71
C GLU A 106 -0.53 1.97 13.12
N GLY A 107 -0.61 1.87 11.79
CA GLY A 107 -1.31 0.79 11.08
C GLY A 107 -0.46 -0.44 10.74
N TRP A 108 0.86 -0.41 10.98
CA TRP A 108 1.76 -1.49 10.57
C TRP A 108 1.78 -2.62 11.60
N LYS A 109 1.93 -3.85 11.10
CA LYS A 109 2.11 -5.02 11.96
C LYS A 109 3.51 -4.99 12.57
N ILE A 110 3.64 -5.07 13.89
CA ILE A 110 4.95 -5.22 14.54
C ILE A 110 5.61 -6.54 14.14
N GLY A 111 6.94 -6.57 14.10
CA GLY A 111 7.69 -7.78 13.76
C GLY A 111 8.80 -7.53 12.75
N GLU A 112 9.27 -8.61 12.12
CA GLU A 112 10.35 -8.55 11.14
C GLU A 112 9.80 -8.23 9.75
N TYR A 113 10.49 -7.33 9.05
CA TYR A 113 10.23 -6.98 7.67
C TYR A 113 11.46 -7.28 6.82
N LYS A 114 11.21 -7.73 5.59
CA LYS A 114 12.22 -7.87 4.55
C LYS A 114 12.03 -6.80 3.50
N VAL A 115 13.15 -6.25 3.05
CA VAL A 115 13.21 -5.26 1.97
C VAL A 115 13.91 -5.92 0.79
N PHE A 116 13.17 -6.10 -0.29
CA PHE A 116 13.68 -6.61 -1.55
C PHE A 116 13.83 -5.46 -2.54
N PHE A 117 14.80 -5.53 -3.44
CA PHE A 117 14.95 -4.58 -4.54
C PHE A 117 15.68 -5.26 -5.71
N GLU A 118 15.70 -4.64 -6.87
CA GLU A 118 16.58 -5.02 -7.98
C GLU A 118 17.64 -3.95 -8.21
N GLY A 119 18.75 -4.34 -8.83
CA GLY A 119 19.85 -3.45 -9.19
C GLY A 119 20.94 -3.34 -8.13
N GLN A 120 21.97 -2.55 -8.43
CA GLN A 120 23.17 -2.44 -7.61
C GLN A 120 23.23 -1.09 -6.89
N GLY A 121 23.28 -1.17 -5.57
CA GLY A 121 23.33 0.03 -4.74
C GLY A 121 23.25 -0.28 -3.25
N GLU A 122 22.85 0.74 -2.50
CA GLU A 122 22.75 0.70 -1.04
C GLU A 122 21.50 1.46 -0.60
N LEU A 123 20.70 0.79 0.23
CA LEU A 123 19.54 1.36 0.91
C LEU A 123 19.91 1.63 2.37
N ASP A 124 19.39 2.71 2.91
CA ASP A 124 19.47 3.05 4.32
C ASP A 124 18.06 3.27 4.88
N ILE A 125 17.79 2.70 6.05
CA ILE A 125 16.56 2.87 6.82
C ILE A 125 16.96 3.18 8.25
N ASN A 126 16.95 4.46 8.59
CA ASN A 126 17.62 4.98 9.78
C ASN A 126 16.67 5.59 10.82
N VAL A 127 15.35 5.58 10.57
CA VAL A 127 14.33 6.07 11.50
C VAL A 127 13.27 5.01 11.73
N GLY A 128 12.88 4.84 13.00
CA GLY A 128 11.68 4.06 13.37
C GLY A 128 11.84 2.54 13.35
N VAL A 129 13.03 2.02 13.05
CA VAL A 129 13.31 0.58 12.94
C VAL A 129 14.50 0.17 13.80
N GLU A 130 14.57 -1.12 14.13
CA GLU A 130 15.69 -1.76 14.80
C GLU A 130 16.35 -2.82 13.92
N ASN A 131 17.59 -3.19 14.21
CA ASN A 131 18.31 -4.29 13.56
C ASN A 131 18.29 -4.24 12.01
N PHE A 132 18.31 -3.03 11.43
CA PHE A 132 18.44 -2.85 10.00
C PHE A 132 19.77 -3.42 9.53
N ARG A 133 19.73 -4.42 8.65
CA ARG A 133 20.90 -5.17 8.21
C ARG A 133 20.71 -5.71 6.81
N ARG A 134 21.81 -5.79 6.07
CA ARG A 134 21.82 -6.46 4.77
C ARG A 134 21.87 -7.98 4.99
N LEU A 135 20.97 -8.71 4.34
CA LEU A 135 20.98 -10.17 4.34
C LEU A 135 21.76 -10.71 3.13
N GLU A 136 21.45 -10.18 1.96
CA GLU A 136 22.01 -10.59 0.68
C GLU A 136 22.25 -9.38 -0.23
N ALA A 137 22.72 -9.60 -1.46
CA ALA A 137 22.97 -8.53 -2.42
C ALA A 137 21.75 -7.62 -2.63
N HIS A 138 20.55 -8.18 -2.68
CA HIS A 138 19.31 -7.49 -3.03
C HIS A 138 18.25 -7.52 -1.92
N THR A 139 18.68 -7.84 -0.69
CA THR A 139 17.77 -8.08 0.43
C THR A 139 18.32 -7.48 1.71
N TYR A 140 17.50 -6.68 2.38
CA TYR A 140 17.71 -6.22 3.76
C TYR A 140 16.61 -6.76 4.67
N ALA A 141 16.82 -6.68 5.97
CA ALA A 141 15.78 -6.88 6.97
C ALA A 141 15.89 -5.84 8.08
N PHE A 142 14.76 -5.53 8.70
CA PHE A 142 14.67 -4.74 9.91
C PHE A 142 13.55 -5.26 10.80
N THR A 143 13.55 -4.84 12.06
CA THR A 143 12.50 -5.11 13.03
C THR A 143 11.73 -3.84 13.30
N LEU A 144 10.41 -3.91 13.24
CA LEU A 144 9.50 -2.88 13.72
C LEU A 144 9.12 -3.21 15.17
N PRO A 145 9.70 -2.54 16.19
CA PRO A 145 9.54 -2.93 17.59
C PRO A 145 8.19 -2.48 18.17
N THR A 146 7.65 -1.38 17.67
CA THR A 146 6.40 -0.76 18.12
C THR A 146 5.67 -0.19 16.93
N ASN A 147 4.34 -0.09 17.01
CA ASN A 147 3.49 0.57 16.03
C ASN A 147 2.90 1.87 16.60
N VAL A 148 3.73 2.71 17.24
CA VAL A 148 3.30 4.05 17.68
C VAL A 148 3.53 5.08 16.58
N ASP A 149 2.76 6.16 16.53
CA ASP A 149 2.88 7.22 15.51
C ASP A 149 4.32 7.73 15.34
N ARG A 150 5.01 7.18 14.34
CA ARG A 150 6.40 7.45 13.96
C ARG A 150 6.57 7.16 12.48
N GLU A 151 7.51 7.85 11.87
CA GLU A 151 7.84 7.73 10.46
C GLU A 151 8.98 6.72 10.27
N ILE A 152 8.92 5.94 9.19
CA ILE A 152 10.09 5.23 8.66
C ILE A 152 10.55 5.96 7.40
N GLN A 153 11.83 6.28 7.35
CA GLN A 153 12.48 6.89 6.19
C GLN A 153 13.35 5.86 5.49
N LEU A 154 13.15 5.68 4.19
CA LEU A 154 14.12 5.01 3.32
C LEU A 154 14.90 6.05 2.54
N ILE A 155 16.21 5.85 2.45
CA ILE A 155 17.13 6.61 1.63
C ILE A 155 17.81 5.65 0.66
N ILE A 156 17.85 5.98 -0.63
CA ILE A 156 18.78 5.34 -1.55
C ILE A 156 20.10 6.08 -1.37
N LYS A 157 21.13 5.45 -0.78
CA LYS A 157 22.46 6.06 -0.58
C LYS A 157 23.37 5.87 -1.79
N LYS A 158 23.15 4.80 -2.53
CA LYS A 158 23.88 4.49 -3.76
C LYS A 158 22.98 3.75 -4.74
N SER A 159 23.08 4.08 -6.02
CA SER A 159 22.40 3.38 -7.11
C SER A 159 23.23 3.55 -8.38
N LEU A 160 23.72 2.45 -8.96
CA LEU A 160 24.64 2.50 -10.09
C LEU A 160 23.91 2.84 -11.40
N VAL A 161 24.50 3.71 -12.22
CA VAL A 161 23.90 4.15 -13.50
C VAL A 161 23.64 3.02 -14.49
N ASN A 162 24.48 1.98 -14.49
CA ASN A 162 24.34 0.84 -15.41
C ASN A 162 23.35 -0.22 -14.92
N ASP A 163 22.99 -0.21 -13.64
CA ASP A 163 22.06 -1.15 -13.03
C ASP A 163 21.41 -0.50 -11.78
N PRO A 164 20.53 0.49 -11.99
CA PRO A 164 20.01 1.30 -10.90
C PRO A 164 19.00 0.51 -10.05
N ILE A 165 18.95 0.88 -8.77
CA ILE A 165 17.96 0.39 -7.82
C ILE A 165 16.54 0.65 -8.33
N ARG A 166 15.71 -0.40 -8.27
CA ARG A 166 14.29 -0.39 -8.67
C ARG A 166 13.53 -1.50 -7.95
N ASP A 167 12.20 -1.55 -8.15
CA ASP A 167 11.30 -2.57 -7.60
C ASP A 167 11.53 -2.85 -6.10
N ILE A 168 11.62 -1.77 -5.32
CA ILE A 168 11.71 -1.86 -3.86
C ILE A 168 10.39 -2.40 -3.31
N ARG A 169 10.46 -3.43 -2.48
CA ARG A 169 9.30 -4.08 -1.85
C ARG A 169 9.60 -4.29 -0.38
N ILE A 170 8.65 -3.96 0.49
CA ILE A 170 8.82 -4.05 1.95
C ILE A 170 7.69 -4.90 2.49
N ILE A 171 8.04 -6.10 2.91
CA ILE A 171 7.09 -7.16 3.21
C ILE A 171 7.31 -7.61 4.65
N HIS A 172 6.26 -7.65 5.46
CA HIS A 172 6.31 -8.31 6.75
C HIS A 172 6.59 -9.81 6.55
N SER A 173 7.47 -10.42 7.34
CA SER A 173 7.95 -11.79 7.11
C SER A 173 6.83 -12.85 6.98
N GLU A 174 5.67 -12.61 7.60
CA GLU A 174 4.47 -13.45 7.46
C GLU A 174 3.92 -13.55 6.02
N TYR A 175 4.14 -12.54 5.18
CA TYR A 175 3.60 -12.46 3.82
C TYR A 175 4.66 -12.67 2.75
N GLU A 176 5.89 -13.03 3.12
CA GLU A 176 7.04 -13.14 2.20
C GLU A 176 6.77 -14.08 1.02
N THR A 177 6.05 -15.18 1.25
CA THR A 177 5.77 -16.19 0.21
C THR A 177 4.47 -15.93 -0.55
N THR A 178 3.65 -14.97 -0.12
CA THR A 178 2.28 -14.78 -0.61
C THR A 178 2.01 -13.39 -1.18
N TYR A 179 2.81 -12.37 -0.86
CA TYR A 179 2.50 -10.97 -1.20
C TYR A 179 2.29 -10.69 -2.70
N GLN A 180 2.84 -11.53 -3.58
CA GLN A 180 2.69 -11.39 -5.03
C GLN A 180 1.32 -11.85 -5.53
N THR A 181 0.73 -12.88 -4.91
CA THR A 181 -0.58 -13.44 -5.29
C THR A 181 -1.70 -12.98 -4.37
N HIS A 182 -1.37 -12.59 -3.14
CA HIS A 182 -2.28 -12.05 -2.12
C HIS A 182 -1.75 -10.69 -1.65
N PRO A 183 -1.86 -9.64 -2.49
CA PRO A 183 -1.29 -8.33 -2.19
C PRO A 183 -2.07 -7.55 -1.13
N PHE A 184 -3.29 -7.96 -0.80
CA PHE A 184 -4.12 -7.29 0.21
C PHE A 184 -3.81 -7.76 1.62
N ASN A 185 -3.90 -6.85 2.57
CA ASN A 185 -3.79 -7.15 3.99
C ASN A 185 -5.03 -7.95 4.46
N PRO A 186 -4.88 -9.19 4.97
CA PRO A 186 -6.02 -10.02 5.37
C PRO A 186 -6.88 -9.40 6.48
N LEU A 187 -6.27 -8.63 7.40
CA LEU A 187 -7.00 -7.93 8.46
C LEU A 187 -7.87 -6.84 7.86
N TRP A 188 -7.34 -6.07 6.90
CA TRP A 188 -8.08 -5.05 6.19
C TRP A 188 -9.24 -5.64 5.37
N LEU A 189 -9.00 -6.72 4.63
CA LEU A 189 -10.06 -7.45 3.92
C LEU A 189 -11.19 -7.89 4.87
N SER A 190 -10.85 -8.30 6.11
CA SER A 190 -11.85 -8.72 7.08
C SER A 190 -12.84 -7.61 7.47
N TYR A 191 -12.38 -6.35 7.46
CA TYR A 191 -13.23 -5.19 7.72
C TYR A 191 -14.15 -4.87 6.54
N LEU A 192 -13.80 -5.31 5.33
CA LEU A 192 -14.63 -5.09 4.15
C LEU A 192 -15.72 -6.15 3.94
N LYS A 193 -15.57 -7.34 4.53
CA LYS A 193 -16.54 -8.45 4.39
C LYS A 193 -18.01 -8.10 4.63
N PRO A 194 -18.37 -7.18 5.55
CA PRO A 194 -19.77 -6.81 5.75
C PRO A 194 -20.40 -6.06 4.58
N PHE A 195 -19.62 -5.37 3.75
CA PHE A 195 -20.13 -4.54 2.65
C PHE A 195 -20.42 -5.38 1.41
N LYS A 196 -21.48 -5.02 0.69
CA LYS A 196 -21.88 -5.70 -0.55
C LYS A 196 -21.48 -4.94 -1.82
N SER A 197 -21.09 -3.69 -1.65
CA SER A 197 -20.53 -2.88 -2.73
C SER A 197 -19.45 -1.97 -2.18
N ILE A 198 -18.44 -1.69 -3.00
CA ILE A 198 -17.33 -0.80 -2.64
C ILE A 198 -17.17 0.27 -3.71
N ARG A 199 -16.95 1.51 -3.27
CA ARG A 199 -16.69 2.64 -4.16
C ARG A 199 -15.21 3.01 -4.11
N PHE A 200 -14.63 3.22 -5.29
CA PHE A 200 -13.19 3.45 -5.51
C PHE A 200 -12.84 4.91 -5.83
N MET A 201 -13.66 5.88 -5.44
CA MET A 201 -13.45 7.29 -5.82
C MET A 201 -12.07 7.79 -5.40
N ASP A 202 -11.69 7.53 -4.14
CA ASP A 202 -10.42 8.01 -3.58
C ASP A 202 -9.24 7.11 -3.96
N TRP A 203 -9.46 5.79 -4.14
CA TRP A 203 -8.46 4.91 -4.74
C TRP A 203 -8.07 5.38 -6.13
N GLY A 204 -9.03 5.83 -6.93
CA GLY A 204 -8.77 6.40 -8.25
C GLY A 204 -8.34 7.87 -8.23
N HIS A 205 -8.20 8.54 -7.07
CA HIS A 205 -7.93 9.99 -6.98
C HIS A 205 -8.82 10.84 -7.91
N THR A 206 -10.08 10.45 -8.09
CA THR A 206 -10.94 10.89 -9.20
C THR A 206 -11.06 12.42 -9.31
N ASN A 207 -11.21 13.10 -8.16
CA ASN A 207 -11.46 14.53 -8.08
C ASN A 207 -10.24 15.37 -8.47
N TYR A 208 -9.04 14.95 -8.06
CA TYR A 208 -7.78 15.68 -8.27
C TYR A 208 -6.82 14.92 -9.18
N TRP A 209 -7.36 14.07 -10.05
CA TRP A 209 -6.57 13.14 -10.83
C TRP A 209 -5.48 13.86 -11.62
N GLY A 210 -4.22 13.52 -11.33
CA GLY A 210 -3.03 14.08 -11.98
C GLY A 210 -2.69 15.53 -11.59
N GLN A 211 -3.42 16.16 -10.68
CA GLN A 211 -3.14 17.52 -10.21
C GLN A 211 -2.16 17.49 -9.03
N LYS A 212 -1.18 18.40 -9.03
CA LYS A 212 -0.14 18.46 -7.98
C LYS A 212 -0.64 19.07 -6.67
N ASP A 213 -1.68 19.88 -6.73
CA ASP A 213 -2.28 20.56 -5.59
C ASP A 213 -3.76 20.88 -5.86
N ASP A 214 -4.51 21.16 -4.80
CA ASP A 214 -5.96 21.35 -4.82
C ASP A 214 -6.41 22.68 -5.47
N TRP A 215 -5.47 23.61 -5.71
CA TRP A 215 -5.77 24.97 -6.15
C TRP A 215 -5.40 25.22 -7.62
N THR A 216 -4.51 24.39 -8.18
CA THR A 216 -4.02 24.51 -9.55
C THR A 216 -4.80 23.57 -10.48
N TRP A 217 -5.80 24.12 -11.15
CA TRP A 217 -6.60 23.37 -12.11
C TRP A 217 -5.95 23.28 -13.49
N SER A 218 -5.82 22.06 -14.02
CA SER A 218 -5.42 21.83 -15.42
C SER A 218 -6.64 21.41 -16.25
N GLN A 219 -6.83 22.02 -17.42
CA GLN A 219 -7.85 21.59 -18.38
C GLN A 219 -7.37 20.52 -19.36
N ASN A 220 -6.09 20.14 -19.29
CA ASN A 220 -5.53 19.17 -20.22
C ASN A 220 -6.16 17.81 -19.98
N LYS A 221 -6.75 17.26 -21.04
CA LYS A 221 -7.25 15.90 -21.03
C LYS A 221 -6.10 14.90 -21.02
N VAL A 222 -6.32 13.77 -20.37
CA VAL A 222 -5.34 12.69 -20.25
C VAL A 222 -5.84 11.42 -20.92
N ASP A 223 -4.93 10.74 -21.61
CA ASP A 223 -5.20 9.48 -22.29
C ASP A 223 -4.95 8.27 -21.38
N TRP A 224 -5.47 7.11 -21.80
CA TRP A 224 -5.47 5.87 -21.01
C TRP A 224 -4.09 5.49 -20.47
N SER A 225 -3.03 5.72 -21.26
CA SER A 225 -1.64 5.41 -20.89
C SER A 225 -1.14 6.15 -19.65
N SER A 226 -1.83 7.23 -19.25
CA SER A 226 -1.43 8.09 -18.12
C SER A 226 -1.88 7.55 -16.76
N ARG A 227 -2.75 6.53 -16.73
CA ARG A 227 -3.25 5.88 -15.50
C ARG A 227 -2.14 5.39 -14.57
N ALA A 228 -2.48 5.19 -13.31
CA ALA A 228 -1.62 4.47 -12.38
C ALA A 228 -1.39 3.04 -12.87
N LYS A 229 -0.18 2.52 -12.65
CA LYS A 229 0.22 1.17 -13.06
C LYS A 229 0.78 0.37 -11.89
N LEU A 230 0.75 -0.95 -12.00
CA LEU A 230 1.22 -1.85 -10.95
C LEU A 230 2.71 -1.64 -10.64
N GLU A 231 3.49 -1.31 -11.66
CA GLU A 231 4.94 -1.04 -11.57
C GLU A 231 5.28 0.31 -10.93
N ASP A 232 4.32 1.23 -10.75
CA ASP A 232 4.57 2.50 -10.07
C ASP A 232 5.07 2.21 -8.66
N TYR A 233 6.22 2.78 -8.28
CA TYR A 233 6.86 2.49 -6.98
C TYR A 233 5.96 2.83 -5.78
N THR A 234 5.06 3.81 -5.96
CA THR A 234 4.05 4.22 -5.00
C THR A 234 2.70 4.45 -5.67
N TRP A 235 1.63 4.22 -4.90
CA TRP A 235 0.26 4.51 -5.30
C TRP A 235 -0.35 5.69 -4.52
N THR A 236 0.45 6.40 -3.70
CA THR A 236 0.05 7.67 -3.07
C THR A 236 0.19 8.87 -4.01
N SER A 237 0.68 8.64 -5.22
CA SER A 237 0.76 9.69 -6.24
C SER A 237 -0.62 10.23 -6.58
N TYR A 238 -0.68 11.37 -7.27
CA TYR A 238 -1.93 12.00 -7.70
C TYR A 238 -2.74 11.18 -8.73
N LYS A 239 -2.26 9.98 -9.11
CA LYS A 239 -2.96 9.03 -9.98
C LYS A 239 -3.72 7.96 -9.20
N GLY A 240 -3.36 7.76 -7.93
CA GLY A 240 -3.95 6.75 -7.05
C GLY A 240 -3.51 5.31 -7.33
N ILE A 241 -4.35 4.38 -6.88
CA ILE A 241 -4.18 2.93 -6.99
C ILE A 241 -4.60 2.45 -8.40
N PRO A 242 -3.85 1.52 -9.02
CA PRO A 242 -4.16 0.99 -10.35
C PRO A 242 -5.50 0.24 -10.43
N TYR A 243 -6.15 0.30 -11.58
CA TYR A 243 -7.44 -0.38 -11.83
C TYR A 243 -7.34 -1.91 -11.69
N GLU A 244 -6.19 -2.49 -12.01
CA GLU A 244 -5.88 -3.91 -11.77
C GLU A 244 -6.14 -4.31 -10.30
N MET A 245 -5.77 -3.45 -9.34
CA MET A 245 -6.00 -3.70 -7.93
C MET A 245 -7.48 -3.56 -7.54
N MET A 246 -8.22 -2.67 -8.21
CA MET A 246 -9.67 -2.56 -7.98
C MET A 246 -10.40 -3.83 -8.44
N ILE A 247 -10.04 -4.34 -9.63
CA ILE A 247 -10.57 -5.60 -10.16
C ILE A 247 -10.26 -6.76 -9.23
N MET A 248 -8.99 -6.91 -8.84
CA MET A 248 -8.58 -7.99 -7.94
C MET A 248 -9.32 -7.94 -6.60
N LEU A 249 -9.60 -6.75 -6.06
CA LEU A 249 -10.35 -6.63 -4.81
C LEU A 249 -11.82 -7.05 -4.98
N MET A 250 -12.46 -6.65 -6.07
CA MET A 250 -13.84 -7.06 -6.37
C MET A 250 -13.95 -8.58 -6.51
N GLU A 251 -12.97 -9.21 -7.17
CA GLU A 251 -12.90 -10.66 -7.33
C GLU A 251 -12.68 -11.37 -5.99
N GLU A 252 -11.74 -10.88 -5.16
CA GLU A 252 -11.40 -11.47 -3.85
C GLU A 252 -12.59 -11.40 -2.87
N LEU A 253 -13.35 -10.31 -2.89
CA LEU A 253 -14.47 -10.10 -1.96
C LEU A 253 -15.83 -10.53 -2.54
N HIS A 254 -15.91 -10.79 -3.85
CA HIS A 254 -17.17 -11.01 -4.58
C HIS A 254 -18.19 -9.89 -4.34
N VAL A 255 -17.77 -8.64 -4.56
CA VAL A 255 -18.59 -7.43 -4.35
C VAL A 255 -18.72 -6.61 -5.62
N ASP A 256 -19.81 -5.86 -5.73
CA ASP A 256 -19.98 -4.89 -6.81
C ASP A 256 -19.07 -3.67 -6.59
N GLY A 257 -18.33 -3.26 -7.61
CA GLY A 257 -17.51 -2.05 -7.57
C GLY A 257 -18.13 -0.85 -8.24
N TRP A 258 -18.14 0.28 -7.54
CA TRP A 258 -18.38 1.58 -8.14
C TRP A 258 -17.05 2.26 -8.46
N VAL A 259 -16.62 2.14 -9.72
CA VAL A 259 -15.43 2.80 -10.25
C VAL A 259 -15.80 4.17 -10.82
N CYS A 260 -14.97 5.19 -10.59
CA CYS A 260 -15.21 6.56 -11.02
C CYS A 260 -14.24 6.95 -12.15
N ILE A 261 -14.73 7.70 -13.14
CA ILE A 261 -13.93 8.22 -14.25
C ILE A 261 -13.27 9.54 -13.81
N PRO A 262 -11.95 9.70 -13.98
CA PRO A 262 -11.26 10.97 -13.70
C PRO A 262 -11.89 12.16 -14.44
N HIS A 263 -11.99 13.32 -13.79
CA HIS A 263 -12.53 14.53 -14.43
C HIS A 263 -11.71 14.96 -15.68
N ALA A 264 -10.41 14.69 -15.67
CA ALA A 264 -9.48 15.00 -16.75
C ALA A 264 -9.44 13.93 -17.85
N ALA A 265 -10.24 12.85 -17.77
CA ALA A 265 -10.23 11.79 -18.77
C ALA A 265 -10.58 12.30 -20.18
N SER A 266 -9.82 11.85 -21.18
CA SER A 266 -10.16 11.99 -22.60
C SER A 266 -11.15 10.93 -23.05
N ASP A 267 -11.70 11.07 -24.26
CA ASP A 267 -12.59 10.04 -24.85
C ASP A 267 -11.86 8.69 -25.04
N ASP A 268 -10.55 8.73 -25.28
CA ASP A 268 -9.71 7.53 -25.34
C ASP A 268 -9.65 6.85 -23.97
N TYR A 269 -9.39 7.62 -22.91
CA TYR A 269 -9.36 7.10 -21.55
C TYR A 269 -10.69 6.42 -21.18
N ILE A 270 -11.82 7.09 -21.43
CA ILE A 270 -13.16 6.57 -21.09
C ILE A 270 -13.43 5.26 -21.82
N ARG A 271 -13.12 5.19 -23.12
CA ARG A 271 -13.34 3.99 -23.94
C ARG A 271 -12.49 2.82 -23.46
N ASN A 272 -11.19 3.05 -23.23
CA ASN A 272 -10.31 1.98 -22.78
C ASN A 272 -10.65 1.52 -21.35
N MET A 273 -11.07 2.43 -20.47
CA MET A 273 -11.55 2.09 -19.13
C MET A 273 -12.77 1.16 -19.20
N ALA A 274 -13.74 1.48 -20.06
CA ALA A 274 -14.93 0.66 -20.24
C ALA A 274 -14.66 -0.71 -20.86
N LEU A 275 -13.57 -0.88 -21.61
CA LEU A 275 -13.14 -2.18 -22.15
C LEU A 275 -12.30 -2.99 -21.15
N PHE A 276 -11.72 -2.32 -20.17
CA PHE A 276 -10.80 -2.93 -19.20
C PHE A 276 -11.53 -3.59 -18.03
N PHE A 277 -12.68 -3.05 -17.63
CA PHE A 277 -13.61 -3.62 -16.65
C PHE A 277 -14.67 -4.49 -17.34
#